data_AF-A0A0L6JQA1-F1
#
_entry.id   AF-A0A0L6JQA1-F1
#
_cell.length_a   1.000
_cell.length_b   1.000
_cell.length_c   1.000
_cell.angle_alpha   90.00
_cell.angle_beta   90.00
_cell.angle_gamma   90.00
#
_symmetry.space_group_name_H-M   'P 1'
#
loop_
_entity.id
_entity.type
_entity.pdbx_description
1 polymer ?
#
loop_
_entity_poly.entity_id
_entity_poly.type
_entity_poly.pdbx_seq_one_letter_code
_entity_poly.pdbx_strand_id
1 'polypeptide(L)'
;MYVKSKMTSNPYTISPDATIAEALELMRHNGIRKLPVVKGEELVGIVTEREMLEVSPSKATTLSVFEVNYLLGKTKVSQVMTKDVVTITADSLLEEAALLMRDNNISTLPVLVGEKLCGIITETDIFNAFIELMGFSDIGARIAVEAQDSPGILADITHVIKEYGVNITHIAIYGGESGSSDVVIRVNTQNTDEMVKTLENHGYKVISVLKNNPV
;
A
#
# COMPACT_ATOMS: atom_id res chain seq x y z
N MET A 1 -6.71 1.26 9.38
CA MET A 1 -6.21 2.65 9.10
C MET A 1 -7.05 3.25 7.98
N TYR A 2 -7.34 4.56 7.93
CA TYR A 2 -8.23 5.11 6.88
C TYR A 2 -7.50 5.45 5.57
N VAL A 3 -8.19 5.33 4.45
CA VAL A 3 -7.70 5.70 3.11
C VAL A 3 -7.23 7.15 3.07
N LYS A 4 -8.01 8.10 3.59
CA LYS A 4 -7.63 9.52 3.64
C LYS A 4 -6.31 9.80 4.35
N SER A 5 -5.85 8.90 5.23
CA SER A 5 -4.60 9.06 5.97
C SER A 5 -3.36 8.68 5.16
N LYS A 6 -3.53 7.97 4.04
CA LYS A 6 -2.41 7.50 3.19
C LYS A 6 -2.56 7.82 1.71
N MET A 7 -3.74 8.24 1.24
CA MET A 7 -3.94 8.63 -0.14
C MET A 7 -3.14 9.89 -0.52
N THR A 8 -2.79 10.00 -1.80
CA THR A 8 -2.37 11.29 -2.37
C THR A 8 -3.62 12.13 -2.61
N SER A 9 -3.73 13.26 -1.92
CA SER A 9 -4.84 14.21 -2.09
C SER A 9 -4.63 15.08 -3.33
N ASN A 10 -5.71 15.49 -4.00
CA ASN A 10 -5.67 16.33 -5.20
C ASN A 10 -4.72 15.78 -6.28
N PRO A 11 -4.94 14.54 -6.77
CA PRO A 11 -4.05 13.93 -7.75
C PRO A 11 -4.04 14.72 -9.07
N TYR A 12 -2.97 14.58 -9.84
CA TYR A 12 -2.98 15.03 -11.23
C TYR A 12 -4.07 14.29 -12.00
N THR A 13 -4.86 15.04 -12.75
CA THR A 13 -5.96 14.52 -13.57
C THR A 13 -5.79 14.96 -15.01
N ILE A 14 -6.58 14.37 -15.91
CA ILE A 14 -6.58 14.76 -17.31
C ILE A 14 -8.00 14.79 -17.90
N SER A 15 -8.21 15.66 -18.88
CA SER A 15 -9.48 15.72 -19.61
C SER A 15 -9.64 14.51 -20.54
N PRO A 16 -10.86 13.97 -20.71
CA PRO A 16 -11.14 12.96 -21.73
C PRO A 16 -10.87 13.44 -23.17
N ASP A 17 -10.85 14.75 -23.38
CA ASP A 17 -10.58 15.40 -24.66
C ASP A 17 -9.10 15.74 -24.86
N ALA A 18 -8.23 15.46 -23.87
CA ALA A 18 -6.79 15.54 -24.06
C ALA A 18 -6.29 14.42 -24.97
N THR A 19 -5.12 14.61 -25.55
CA THR A 19 -4.43 13.64 -26.41
C THR A 19 -3.57 12.68 -25.58
N ILE A 20 -3.22 11.53 -26.16
CA ILE A 20 -2.28 10.61 -25.52
C ILE A 20 -0.92 11.29 -25.28
N ALA A 21 -0.44 12.10 -26.23
CA ALA A 21 0.83 12.82 -26.09
C ALA A 21 0.84 13.74 -24.86
N GLU A 22 -0.22 14.53 -24.66
CA GLU A 22 -0.37 15.39 -23.48
C GLU A 22 -0.39 14.58 -22.17
N ALA A 23 -1.04 13.42 -22.18
CA ALA A 23 -1.13 12.55 -21.01
C ALA A 23 0.23 11.91 -20.66
N LEU A 24 0.96 11.41 -21.65
CA LEU A 24 2.31 10.87 -21.48
C LEU A 24 3.30 11.94 -21.03
N GLU A 25 3.17 13.17 -21.54
CA GLU A 25 3.97 14.30 -21.09
C GLU A 25 3.71 14.63 -19.61
N LEU A 26 2.43 14.69 -19.22
CA LEU A 26 2.04 14.91 -17.82
C LEU A 26 2.56 13.81 -16.90
N MET A 27 2.46 12.55 -17.33
CA MET A 27 3.01 11.39 -16.61
C MET A 27 4.52 11.50 -16.43
N ARG A 28 5.27 11.74 -17.51
CA ARG A 28 6.72 11.84 -17.49
C ARG A 28 7.21 13.02 -16.64
N HIS A 29 6.55 14.18 -16.74
CA HIS A 29 6.95 15.38 -16.02
C HIS A 29 6.78 15.23 -14.51
N ASN A 30 5.73 14.53 -14.07
CA ASN A 30 5.40 14.38 -12.65
C ASN A 30 5.84 13.02 -12.06
N GLY A 31 6.47 12.16 -12.86
CA GLY A 31 6.91 10.83 -12.39
C GLY A 31 5.76 9.89 -12.02
N ILE A 32 4.59 10.07 -12.62
CA ILE A 32 3.39 9.26 -12.36
C ILE A 32 3.06 8.39 -13.58
N ARG A 33 2.40 7.25 -13.36
CA ARG A 33 2.09 6.28 -14.43
C ARG A 33 0.60 6.08 -14.68
N LYS A 34 -0.24 6.77 -13.91
CA LYS A 34 -1.70 6.66 -13.98
C LYS A 34 -2.33 8.02 -13.75
N LEU A 35 -3.41 8.29 -14.46
CA LEU A 35 -4.18 9.53 -14.36
C LEU A 35 -5.67 9.19 -14.26
N PRO A 36 -6.36 9.67 -13.22
CA PRO A 36 -7.81 9.81 -13.25
C PRO A 36 -8.21 10.76 -14.38
N VAL A 37 -9.20 10.35 -15.16
CA VAL A 37 -9.77 11.15 -16.25
C VAL A 37 -11.02 11.83 -15.72
N VAL A 38 -11.04 13.17 -15.78
CA VAL A 38 -12.13 13.97 -15.21
C VAL A 38 -12.77 14.86 -16.25
N LYS A 39 -14.10 14.98 -16.20
CA LYS A 39 -14.87 15.94 -17.00
C LYS A 39 -15.48 16.97 -16.05
N GLY A 40 -14.82 18.12 -15.91
CA GLY A 40 -15.13 19.03 -14.81
C GLY A 40 -14.65 18.43 -13.49
N GLU A 41 -15.57 18.17 -12.56
CA GLU A 41 -15.28 17.54 -11.26
C GLU A 41 -15.60 16.04 -11.22
N GLU A 42 -16.26 15.51 -12.26
CA GLU A 42 -16.72 14.13 -12.32
C GLU A 42 -15.61 13.21 -12.84
N LEU A 43 -15.38 12.11 -12.14
CA LEU A 43 -14.50 11.03 -12.59
C LEU A 43 -15.19 10.23 -13.69
N VAL A 44 -14.64 10.24 -14.90
CA VAL A 44 -15.21 9.56 -16.08
C VAL A 44 -14.34 8.41 -16.60
N GLY A 45 -13.16 8.22 -16.03
CA GLY A 45 -12.27 7.14 -16.40
C GLY A 45 -10.94 7.14 -15.64
N ILE A 46 -10.10 6.17 -15.96
CA ILE A 46 -8.69 6.14 -15.57
C ILE A 46 -7.86 5.68 -16.76
N VAL A 47 -6.64 6.21 -16.88
CA VAL A 47 -5.67 5.78 -17.87
C VAL A 47 -4.33 5.49 -17.23
N THR A 48 -3.64 4.50 -17.75
CA THR A 48 -2.29 4.12 -17.40
C THR A 48 -1.33 4.35 -18.56
N GLU A 49 -0.06 4.59 -18.26
CA GLU A 49 1.00 4.70 -19.27
C GLU A 49 1.03 3.47 -20.18
N ARG A 50 0.80 2.29 -19.61
CA ARG A 50 0.75 1.02 -20.35
C ARG A 50 -0.37 1.01 -21.40
N GLU A 51 -1.60 1.35 -21.02
CA GLU A 51 -2.75 1.39 -21.96
C GLU A 51 -2.47 2.36 -23.11
N MET A 52 -1.84 3.51 -22.82
CA MET A 52 -1.47 4.49 -23.84
C MET A 52 -0.41 3.97 -24.81
N LEU A 53 0.55 3.18 -24.33
CA LEU A 53 1.59 2.59 -25.16
C LEU A 53 1.08 1.39 -25.98
N GLU A 54 0.05 0.68 -25.51
CA GLU A 54 -0.59 -0.42 -26.26
C GLU A 54 -1.39 0.07 -27.48
N VAL A 55 -1.72 1.37 -27.52
CA VAL A 55 -2.35 2.02 -28.69
C VAL A 55 -1.35 2.22 -29.84
N SER A 56 -0.05 2.11 -29.56
CA SER A 56 0.95 1.95 -30.61
C SER A 56 0.81 0.56 -31.23
N PRO A 57 0.52 0.45 -32.54
CA PRO A 57 0.42 -0.85 -33.22
C PRO A 57 1.64 -1.73 -32.94
N SER A 58 1.39 -3.04 -32.88
CA SER A 58 2.38 -4.07 -32.58
C SER A 58 3.72 -3.85 -33.30
N LYS A 59 4.80 -4.36 -32.71
CA LYS A 59 6.15 -4.45 -33.32
C LYS A 59 6.18 -5.08 -34.74
N ALA A 60 5.05 -5.56 -35.28
CA ALA A 60 4.91 -6.09 -36.63
C ALA A 60 4.66 -5.02 -37.72
N THR A 61 4.30 -3.78 -37.37
CA THR A 61 4.10 -2.68 -38.34
C THR A 61 5.20 -1.63 -38.25
N THR A 62 5.87 -1.38 -39.38
CA THR A 62 6.90 -0.37 -39.63
C THR A 62 6.32 1.04 -39.69
N LEU A 63 5.68 1.51 -38.62
CA LEU A 63 5.34 2.93 -38.53
C LEU A 63 6.64 3.75 -38.44
N SER A 64 6.73 4.80 -39.23
CA SER A 64 7.79 5.80 -39.04
C SER A 64 7.59 6.51 -37.69
N VAL A 65 8.67 6.99 -37.07
CA VAL A 65 8.59 7.79 -35.82
C VAL A 65 7.59 8.96 -35.95
N PHE A 66 7.46 9.53 -37.16
CA PHE A 66 6.49 10.58 -37.46
C PHE A 66 5.03 10.13 -37.34
N GLU A 67 4.72 8.90 -37.75
CA GLU A 67 3.35 8.37 -37.73
C GLU A 67 2.92 8.01 -36.31
N VAL A 68 3.83 7.48 -35.49
CA VAL A 68 3.61 7.28 -34.05
C VAL A 68 3.32 8.62 -33.36
N ASN A 69 4.18 9.63 -33.57
CA ASN A 69 3.98 10.95 -32.99
C ASN A 69 2.66 11.58 -33.45
N TYR A 70 2.29 11.40 -34.72
CA TYR A 70 1.01 11.89 -35.26
C TYR A 70 -0.19 11.23 -34.57
N LEU A 71 -0.18 9.90 -34.43
CA LEU A 71 -1.25 9.15 -33.76
C LEU A 71 -1.38 9.56 -32.29
N LEU A 72 -0.27 9.58 -31.53
CA LEU A 72 -0.30 9.98 -30.12
C LEU A 72 -0.80 11.42 -29.92
N GLY A 73 -0.48 12.32 -30.86
CA GLY A 73 -0.92 13.72 -30.84
C GLY A 73 -2.37 13.95 -31.34
N LYS A 74 -3.06 12.93 -31.84
CA LYS A 74 -4.45 13.05 -32.35
C LYS A 74 -5.44 12.17 -31.61
N THR A 75 -5.03 11.00 -31.15
CA THR A 75 -5.86 10.06 -30.39
C THR A 75 -6.19 10.66 -29.03
N LYS A 76 -7.47 10.62 -28.66
CA LYS A 76 -7.98 11.18 -27.40
C LYS A 76 -7.90 10.18 -26.27
N VAL A 77 -7.67 10.67 -25.06
CA VAL A 77 -7.68 9.89 -23.81
C VAL A 77 -8.97 9.08 -23.67
N SER A 78 -10.12 9.69 -23.99
CA SER A 78 -11.43 9.02 -23.96
C SER A 78 -11.57 7.77 -24.84
N GLN A 79 -10.71 7.61 -25.85
CA GLN A 79 -10.71 6.45 -26.74
C GLN A 79 -9.99 5.24 -26.14
N VAL A 80 -9.17 5.45 -25.11
CA VAL A 80 -8.26 4.45 -24.54
C VAL A 80 -8.44 4.26 -23.04
N MET A 81 -9.19 5.15 -22.38
CA MET A 81 -9.45 5.08 -20.94
C MET A 81 -10.34 3.90 -20.55
N THR A 82 -10.04 3.34 -19.38
CA THR A 82 -10.95 2.46 -18.67
C THR A 82 -12.07 3.29 -18.07
N LYS A 83 -13.32 3.01 -18.46
CA LYS A 83 -14.53 3.76 -18.05
C LYS A 83 -15.20 3.22 -16.80
N ASP A 84 -15.17 1.89 -16.63
CA ASP A 84 -15.70 1.24 -15.44
C ASP A 84 -14.62 1.28 -14.35
N VAL A 85 -14.61 2.38 -13.61
CA VAL A 85 -13.55 2.67 -12.65
C VAL A 85 -13.96 2.15 -11.28
N VAL A 86 -13.19 1.22 -10.75
CA VAL A 86 -13.31 0.81 -9.35
C VAL A 86 -12.78 1.94 -8.47
N THR A 87 -13.63 2.46 -7.60
CA THR A 87 -13.31 3.58 -6.70
C THR A 87 -13.47 3.18 -5.24
N ILE A 88 -12.97 4.03 -4.34
CA ILE A 88 -13.15 3.88 -2.90
C ILE A 88 -13.46 5.22 -2.24
N THR A 89 -14.04 5.21 -1.03
CA THR A 89 -14.30 6.44 -0.29
C THR A 89 -13.14 6.80 0.63
N ALA A 90 -13.00 8.08 0.95
CA ALA A 90 -11.95 8.60 1.82
C ALA A 90 -12.02 8.03 3.27
N ASP A 91 -13.21 7.64 3.72
CA ASP A 91 -13.47 7.09 5.05
C ASP A 91 -13.44 5.55 5.11
N SER A 92 -13.17 4.88 3.98
CA SER A 92 -12.90 3.45 3.97
C SER A 92 -11.56 3.12 4.64
N LEU A 93 -11.42 1.87 5.07
CA LEU A 93 -10.20 1.31 5.63
C LEU A 93 -9.20 0.91 4.53
N LEU A 94 -7.91 0.92 4.84
CA LEU A 94 -6.86 0.47 3.91
C LEU A 94 -6.97 -1.01 3.57
N GLU A 95 -7.46 -1.79 4.53
CA GLU A 95 -7.73 -3.21 4.38
C GLU A 95 -8.79 -3.45 3.30
N GLU A 96 -9.82 -2.60 3.25
CA GLU A 96 -10.84 -2.62 2.18
C GLU A 96 -10.24 -2.22 0.83
N ALA A 97 -9.36 -1.20 0.81
CA ALA A 97 -8.63 -0.80 -0.40
C ALA A 97 -7.77 -1.94 -0.95
N ALA A 98 -7.04 -2.63 -0.08
CA ALA A 98 -6.20 -3.77 -0.44
C ALA A 98 -7.01 -4.94 -1.02
N LEU A 99 -8.16 -5.24 -0.40
CA LEU A 99 -9.09 -6.27 -0.90
C LEU A 99 -9.65 -5.90 -2.27
N LEU A 100 -10.14 -4.66 -2.45
CA LEU A 100 -10.64 -4.19 -3.74
C LEU A 100 -9.56 -4.25 -4.84
N MET A 101 -8.34 -3.82 -4.53
CA MET A 101 -7.20 -3.91 -5.45
C MET A 101 -6.91 -5.35 -5.85
N ARG A 102 -6.82 -6.26 -4.88
CA ARG A 102 -6.57 -7.69 -5.13
C ARG A 102 -7.69 -8.33 -5.96
N ASP A 103 -8.94 -8.15 -5.55
CA ASP A 103 -10.08 -8.86 -6.12
C ASP A 103 -10.39 -8.38 -7.56
N ASN A 104 -10.07 -7.12 -7.87
CA ASN A 104 -10.20 -6.56 -9.22
C ASN A 104 -8.89 -6.61 -10.02
N ASN A 105 -7.79 -7.14 -9.47
CA ASN A 105 -6.47 -7.17 -10.09
C ASN A 105 -6.00 -5.78 -10.59
N ILE A 106 -6.19 -4.75 -9.76
CA ILE A 106 -5.80 -3.37 -10.01
C ILE A 106 -4.89 -2.87 -8.90
N SER A 107 -3.95 -1.97 -9.21
CA SER A 107 -3.02 -1.42 -8.20
C SER A 107 -3.30 0.02 -7.79
N THR A 108 -4.46 0.56 -8.16
CA THR A 108 -4.81 1.96 -7.88
C THR A 108 -6.33 2.14 -7.81
N LEU A 109 -6.77 2.93 -6.84
CA LEU A 109 -8.15 3.30 -6.63
C LEU A 109 -8.25 4.83 -6.57
N PRO A 110 -9.01 5.47 -7.48
CA PRO A 110 -9.46 6.83 -7.27
C PRO A 110 -10.32 6.92 -6.01
N VAL A 111 -10.08 7.94 -5.21
CA VAL A 111 -10.76 8.17 -3.94
C VAL A 111 -11.80 9.27 -4.12
N LEU A 112 -13.04 8.98 -3.78
CA LEU A 112 -14.18 9.88 -3.93
C LEU A 112 -14.73 10.35 -2.58
N VAL A 113 -15.29 11.56 -2.59
CA VAL A 113 -16.25 12.05 -1.58
C VAL A 113 -17.54 12.39 -2.31
N GLY A 114 -18.57 11.56 -2.14
CA GLY A 114 -19.71 11.56 -3.05
C GLY A 114 -19.27 11.18 -4.46
N GLU A 115 -19.56 12.01 -5.45
CA GLU A 115 -19.14 11.82 -6.84
C GLU A 115 -17.83 12.54 -7.20
N LYS A 116 -17.29 13.35 -6.28
CA LYS A 116 -16.11 14.18 -6.55
C LYS A 116 -14.83 13.43 -6.24
N LEU A 117 -13.88 13.47 -7.18
CA LEU A 117 -12.54 12.96 -6.98
C LEU A 117 -11.78 13.83 -5.97
N CYS A 118 -11.35 13.25 -4.85
CA CYS A 118 -10.58 13.97 -3.82
C CYS A 118 -9.15 13.42 -3.66
N GLY A 119 -8.88 12.21 -4.14
CA GLY A 119 -7.61 11.55 -3.92
C GLY A 119 -7.36 10.39 -4.86
N ILE A 120 -6.18 9.80 -4.72
CA ILE A 120 -5.81 8.53 -5.33
C ILE A 120 -5.00 7.71 -4.32
N ILE A 121 -5.27 6.42 -4.23
CA ILE A 121 -4.49 5.50 -3.41
C ILE A 121 -3.98 4.34 -4.26
N THR A 122 -2.74 3.93 -4.02
CA THR A 122 -2.01 2.93 -4.79
C THR A 122 -1.57 1.76 -3.91
N GLU A 123 -1.20 0.64 -4.54
CA GLU A 123 -0.61 -0.51 -3.83
C GLU A 123 0.66 -0.13 -3.04
N THR A 124 1.43 0.86 -3.53
CA THR A 124 2.60 1.38 -2.83
C THR A 124 2.21 2.04 -1.51
N ASP A 125 1.09 2.77 -1.48
CA ASP A 125 0.59 3.40 -0.26
C ASP A 125 0.16 2.35 0.77
N ILE A 126 -0.48 1.26 0.30
CA ILE A 126 -0.82 0.10 1.13
C ILE A 126 0.44 -0.59 1.66
N PHE A 127 1.45 -0.78 0.81
CA PHE A 127 2.71 -1.40 1.21
C PHE A 127 3.48 -0.55 2.23
N ASN A 128 3.52 0.76 2.04
CA ASN A 128 4.11 1.70 3.00
C ASN A 128 3.35 1.69 4.33
N ALA A 129 2.01 1.66 4.29
CA ALA A 129 1.21 1.52 5.50
C ALA A 129 1.47 0.20 6.22
N PHE A 130 1.67 -0.91 5.49
CA PHE A 130 2.07 -2.18 6.07
C PHE A 130 3.44 -2.09 6.75
N ILE A 131 4.45 -1.47 6.11
CA ILE A 131 5.78 -1.28 6.70
C ILE A 131 5.70 -0.52 8.03
N GLU A 132 4.89 0.55 8.07
CA GLU A 132 4.64 1.37 9.25
C GLU A 132 3.91 0.59 10.34
N LEU A 133 2.79 -0.07 10.01
CA LEU A 133 2.02 -0.90 10.95
C LEU A 133 2.83 -2.06 11.53
N MET A 134 3.83 -2.53 10.79
CA MET A 134 4.74 -3.58 11.24
C MET A 134 5.99 -3.04 11.93
N GLY A 135 6.16 -1.71 12.05
CA GLY A 135 7.29 -1.05 12.73
C GLY A 135 8.67 -1.42 12.18
N PHE A 136 8.80 -1.75 10.90
CA PHE A 136 10.09 -2.20 10.33
C PHE A 136 11.18 -1.12 10.34
N SER A 137 10.78 0.15 10.33
CA SER A 137 11.68 1.30 10.34
C SER A 137 11.99 1.82 11.75
N ASP A 138 11.36 1.27 12.79
CA ASP A 138 11.51 1.76 14.15
C ASP A 138 12.81 1.30 14.80
N ILE A 139 13.40 2.19 15.61
CA ILE A 139 14.53 1.89 16.49
C ILE A 139 14.01 1.06 17.67
N GLY A 140 14.70 -0.04 17.97
CA GLY A 140 14.34 -0.94 19.07
C GLY A 140 14.62 -2.38 18.74
N ALA A 141 13.81 -3.28 19.25
CA ALA A 141 13.94 -4.72 19.00
C ALA A 141 12.61 -5.35 18.58
N ARG A 142 12.70 -6.33 17.69
CA ARG A 142 11.63 -7.25 17.31
C ARG A 142 11.88 -8.58 17.98
N ILE A 143 10.94 -9.03 18.80
CA ILE A 143 10.99 -10.29 19.53
C ILE A 143 9.85 -11.16 18.98
N ALA A 144 10.16 -12.33 18.45
CA ALA A 144 9.17 -13.31 18.04
C ALA A 144 9.11 -14.43 19.07
N VAL A 145 7.91 -14.71 19.55
CA VAL A 145 7.63 -15.71 20.59
C VAL A 145 6.63 -16.71 20.06
N GLU A 146 6.96 -17.99 20.09
CA GLU A 146 5.99 -19.06 19.82
C GLU A 146 5.12 -19.24 21.07
N ALA A 147 3.81 -19.20 20.90
CA ALA A 147 2.86 -19.38 21.99
C ALA A 147 1.65 -20.20 21.55
N GLN A 148 1.08 -20.99 22.46
CA GLN A 148 -0.16 -21.71 22.21
C GLN A 148 -1.35 -20.74 22.22
N ASP A 149 -2.21 -20.81 21.21
CA ASP A 149 -3.40 -19.97 21.14
C ASP A 149 -4.38 -20.33 22.27
N SER A 150 -4.40 -19.50 23.32
CA SER A 150 -5.16 -19.72 24.53
C SER A 150 -5.54 -18.39 25.18
N PRO A 151 -6.68 -18.30 25.87
CA PRO A 151 -7.09 -17.08 26.56
C PRO A 151 -6.03 -16.63 27.58
N GLY A 152 -5.65 -15.35 27.54
CA GLY A 152 -4.69 -14.76 28.48
C GLY A 152 -3.24 -14.74 28.00
N ILE A 153 -2.89 -15.51 26.96
CA ILE A 153 -1.51 -15.66 26.50
C ILE A 153 -0.79 -14.33 26.21
N LEU A 154 -1.48 -13.39 25.55
CA LEU A 154 -0.92 -12.07 25.28
C LEU A 154 -0.79 -11.22 26.55
N ALA A 155 -1.69 -11.38 27.51
CA ALA A 155 -1.61 -10.65 28.77
C ALA A 155 -0.36 -11.08 29.56
N ASP A 156 -0.06 -12.37 29.59
CA ASP A 156 1.12 -12.90 30.25
C ASP A 156 2.42 -12.44 29.57
N ILE A 157 2.51 -12.56 28.25
CA ILE A 157 3.68 -12.10 27.48
C ILE A 157 3.90 -10.59 27.66
N THR A 158 2.83 -9.79 27.55
CA THR A 158 2.93 -8.33 27.72
C THR A 158 3.16 -7.91 29.17
N HIS A 159 2.78 -8.73 30.16
CA HIS A 159 3.12 -8.52 31.56
C HIS A 159 4.63 -8.58 31.79
N VAL A 160 5.30 -9.58 31.22
CA VAL A 160 6.77 -9.66 31.29
C VAL A 160 7.39 -8.38 30.74
N ILE A 161 6.96 -7.90 29.57
CA ILE A 161 7.49 -6.67 28.98
C ILE A 161 7.27 -5.45 29.90
N LYS A 162 6.10 -5.38 30.56
CA LYS A 162 5.78 -4.33 31.53
C LYS A 162 6.70 -4.35 32.75
N GLU A 163 7.11 -5.51 33.26
CA GLU A 163 8.04 -5.62 34.41
C GLU A 163 9.39 -4.92 34.15
N TYR A 164 9.81 -4.86 32.88
CA TYR A 164 11.02 -4.15 32.47
C TYR A 164 10.80 -2.67 32.17
N GLY A 165 9.57 -2.14 32.30
CA GLY A 165 9.25 -0.74 32.02
C GLY A 165 9.42 -0.36 30.55
N VAL A 166 9.28 -1.33 29.64
CA VAL A 166 9.49 -1.17 28.20
C VAL A 166 8.16 -0.95 27.48
N ASN A 167 8.13 -0.04 26.52
CA ASN A 167 6.93 0.17 25.71
C ASN A 167 6.91 -0.80 24.53
N ILE A 168 5.75 -1.43 24.34
CA ILE A 168 5.43 -2.15 23.11
C ILE A 168 5.02 -1.11 22.07
N THR A 169 5.72 -1.07 20.94
CA THR A 169 5.38 -0.18 19.81
C THR A 169 4.45 -0.86 18.82
N HIS A 170 4.66 -2.15 18.56
CA HIS A 170 3.86 -2.92 17.61
C HIS A 170 3.66 -4.35 18.11
N ILE A 171 2.53 -4.94 17.77
CA ILE A 171 2.25 -6.35 17.99
C ILE A 171 1.57 -6.94 16.76
N ALA A 172 2.03 -8.10 16.32
CA ALA A 172 1.43 -8.88 15.25
C ALA A 172 1.38 -10.34 15.67
N ILE A 173 0.34 -11.05 15.23
CA ILE A 173 0.15 -12.47 15.51
C ILE A 173 0.07 -13.16 14.16
N TYR A 174 0.97 -14.09 13.93
CA TYR A 174 0.94 -14.94 12.74
C TYR A 174 0.46 -16.32 13.16
N GLY A 175 -0.57 -16.83 12.48
CA GLY A 175 -1.06 -18.19 12.72
C GLY A 175 0.03 -19.20 12.40
N GLY A 176 0.36 -20.03 13.38
CA GLY A 176 1.27 -21.16 13.22
C GLY A 176 0.53 -22.45 12.88
N GLU A 177 1.27 -23.55 12.80
CA GLU A 177 0.69 -24.88 12.61
C GLU A 177 0.15 -25.44 13.93
N SER A 178 -0.86 -26.30 13.87
CA SER A 178 -1.34 -27.09 15.02
C SER A 178 -1.80 -26.27 16.26
N GLY A 179 -2.27 -25.03 16.06
CA GLY A 179 -2.81 -24.19 17.13
C GLY A 179 -1.77 -23.39 17.93
N SER A 180 -0.51 -23.35 17.48
CA SER A 180 0.44 -22.34 17.92
C SER A 180 0.32 -21.06 17.09
N SER A 181 0.77 -19.94 17.64
CA SER A 181 0.87 -18.66 16.98
C SER A 181 2.22 -18.02 17.29
N ASP A 182 2.79 -17.35 16.30
CA ASP A 182 3.97 -16.51 16.49
C ASP A 182 3.52 -15.12 16.89
N VAL A 183 3.73 -14.77 18.16
CA VAL A 183 3.52 -13.42 18.69
C VAL A 183 4.77 -12.61 18.43
N VAL A 184 4.68 -11.67 17.51
CA VAL A 184 5.77 -10.77 17.14
C VAL A 184 5.54 -9.43 17.79
N ILE A 185 6.44 -9.08 18.70
CA ILE A 185 6.37 -7.87 19.49
C ILE A 185 7.54 -6.97 19.15
N ARG A 186 7.26 -5.70 18.89
CA ARG A 186 8.29 -4.68 18.82
C ARG A 186 8.28 -3.83 20.07
N VAL A 187 9.48 -3.57 20.57
CA VAL A 187 9.71 -2.77 21.76
C VAL A 187 10.65 -1.61 21.45
N ASN A 188 10.49 -0.50 22.18
CA ASN A 188 11.30 0.71 21.99
C ASN A 188 12.70 0.64 22.65
N THR A 189 13.21 -0.56 22.91
CA THR A 189 14.55 -0.80 23.49
C THR A 189 15.30 -1.86 22.70
N GLN A 190 16.63 -1.76 22.68
CA GLN A 190 17.52 -2.78 22.15
C GLN A 190 18.11 -3.70 23.24
N ASN A 191 17.96 -3.30 24.51
CA ASN A 191 18.39 -4.10 25.65
C ASN A 191 17.26 -5.07 26.02
N THR A 192 17.32 -6.27 25.45
CA THR A 192 16.26 -7.28 25.55
C THR A 192 16.68 -8.53 26.30
N ASP A 193 17.97 -8.68 26.64
CA ASP A 193 18.55 -9.98 26.99
C ASP A 193 17.93 -10.56 28.28
N GLU A 194 17.75 -9.75 29.33
CA GLU A 194 17.08 -10.19 30.56
C GLU A 194 15.59 -10.43 30.37
N MET A 195 14.92 -9.61 29.56
CA MET A 195 13.49 -9.76 29.25
C MET A 195 13.22 -11.05 28.47
N VAL A 196 14.11 -11.39 27.52
CA VAL A 196 14.06 -12.64 26.74
C VAL A 196 14.25 -13.85 27.66
N LYS A 197 15.24 -13.82 28.56
CA LYS A 197 15.41 -14.89 29.56
C LYS A 197 14.17 -15.07 30.42
N THR A 198 13.52 -13.99 30.83
CA THR A 198 12.30 -14.06 31.62
C THR A 198 11.16 -14.68 30.83
N LEU A 199 10.97 -14.34 29.55
CA LEU A 199 10.01 -15.03 28.68
C LEU A 199 10.29 -16.54 28.60
N GLU A 200 11.55 -16.93 28.40
CA GLU A 200 11.97 -18.33 28.35
C GLU A 200 11.73 -19.06 29.68
N ASN A 201 12.03 -18.43 30.82
CA ASN A 201 11.78 -18.97 32.16
C ASN A 201 10.28 -19.16 32.46
N HIS A 202 9.41 -18.38 31.81
CA HIS A 202 7.96 -18.56 31.87
C HIS A 202 7.44 -19.63 30.89
N GLY A 203 8.34 -20.34 30.20
CA GLY A 203 8.00 -21.45 29.30
C GLY A 203 7.71 -21.02 27.86
N TYR A 204 7.93 -19.76 27.51
CA TYR A 204 7.77 -19.30 26.13
C TYR A 204 9.01 -19.56 25.30
N LYS A 205 8.83 -20.04 24.07
CA LYS A 205 9.95 -20.23 23.15
C LYS A 205 10.16 -18.95 22.35
N VAL A 206 11.29 -18.27 22.59
CA VAL A 206 11.68 -17.10 21.79
C VAL A 206 12.33 -17.57 20.49
N ILE A 207 11.65 -17.33 19.36
CA ILE A 207 12.07 -17.76 18.03
C ILE A 207 13.22 -16.89 17.51
N SER A 208 13.10 -15.57 17.67
CA SER A 208 14.10 -14.63 17.17
C SER A 208 14.06 -13.30 17.92
N VAL A 209 15.21 -12.64 17.99
CA VAL A 209 15.38 -11.27 18.46
C VAL A 209 16.19 -10.51 17.42
N LEU A 210 15.60 -9.49 16.80
CA LEU A 210 16.27 -8.62 15.83
C LEU A 210 16.35 -7.21 16.39
N LYS A 211 17.54 -6.63 16.41
CA LYS A 211 17.77 -5.25 16.87
C LYS A 211 17.87 -4.34 15.65
N ASN A 212 16.98 -3.37 15.54
CA ASN A 212 17.02 -2.36 14.50
C ASN A 212 17.83 -1.17 14.99
N ASN A 213 18.88 -0.81 14.25
CA ASN A 213 19.66 0.41 14.46
C ASN A 213 19.10 1.54 13.59
N PRO A 214 19.28 2.81 13.97
CA PRO A 214 19.09 3.91 13.04
C PRO A 214 19.97 3.69 11.80
N VAL A 215 19.37 3.91 10.62
CA VAL A 215 20.06 3.94 9.32
C VAL A 215 20.94 5.18 9.23
#